data_AF-A0A7H4P5A6-F1
#
_entry.id   AF-A0A7H4P5A6-F1
#
_cell.length_a   1.000
_cell.length_b   1.000
_cell.length_c   1.000
_cell.angle_alpha   90.00
_cell.angle_beta   90.00
_cell.angle_gamma   90.00
#
_symmetry.space_group_name_H-M   'P 1'
#
loop_
_entity.id
_entity.type
_entity.pdbx_description
1 polymer ?
#
loop_
_entity_poly.entity_id
_entity_poly.type
_entity_poly.pdbx_seq_one_letter_code
_entity_poly.pdbx_strand_id
1 'polypeptide(L)' 'MARIRTVKPEFWTDEKVVECSIPARLLFIGLFNFANDMGCLERSPKRLKMQSSLRTRSIANH' A
#
# COMPACT_ATOMS: atom_id res chain seq x y z
N MET A 1 7.81 19.34 7.69
CA MET A 1 7.96 19.36 6.22
C MET A 1 6.98 18.34 5.65
N ALA A 2 6.01 18.75 4.82
CA ALA A 2 5.06 17.80 4.25
C ALA A 2 5.79 16.91 3.23
N ARG A 3 5.86 15.60 3.48
CA ARG A 3 6.34 14.63 2.49
C ARG A 3 5.24 14.41 1.44
N ILE A 4 5.61 14.41 0.17
CA ILE A 4 4.71 13.99 -0.92
C ILE A 4 4.28 12.54 -0.66
N ARG A 5 2.98 12.32 -0.51
CA ARG A 5 2.34 10.98 -0.39
C ARG A 5 1.77 10.50 -1.73
N THR A 6 2.03 11.22 -2.80
CA THR A 6 1.52 10.91 -4.15
C THR A 6 2.31 9.76 -4.78
N VAL A 7 1.61 8.77 -5.33
CA VAL A 7 2.20 7.74 -6.19
C VAL A 7 2.49 8.39 -7.55
N LYS A 8 3.77 8.46 -7.91
CA LYS A 8 4.16 9.03 -9.21
C LYS A 8 3.85 8.07 -10.36
N PRO A 9 3.60 8.56 -11.59
CA PRO A 9 3.34 7.71 -12.75
C PRO A 9 4.44 6.67 -12.99
N GLU A 10 5.70 7.04 -12.76
CA GLU A 10 6.86 6.17 -13.02
C GLU A 10 6.84 4.90 -12.15
N PHE A 11 6.15 4.93 -10.99
CA PHE A 11 5.99 3.75 -10.14
C PHE A 11 5.29 2.60 -10.87
N TRP A 12 4.35 2.89 -11.76
CA TRP A 12 3.57 1.88 -12.48
C TRP A 12 4.33 1.24 -13.64
N THR A 13 5.42 1.87 -14.07
CA THR A 13 6.27 1.43 -15.17
C THR A 13 7.64 0.94 -14.71
N ASP A 14 7.94 1.02 -13.41
CA ASP A 14 9.20 0.54 -12.86
C ASP A 14 9.26 -0.99 -12.95
N GLU A 15 10.29 -1.50 -13.63
CA GLU A 15 10.49 -2.93 -13.91
C GLU A 15 10.43 -3.79 -12.63
N LYS A 16 11.10 -3.34 -11.57
CA LYS A 16 11.15 -4.08 -10.29
C LYS A 16 9.78 -4.12 -9.61
N VAL A 17 9.02 -3.02 -9.72
CA VAL A 17 7.67 -2.94 -9.15
C VAL A 17 6.68 -3.77 -9.97
N VAL A 18 6.80 -3.78 -11.29
CA VAL A 18 5.91 -4.54 -12.19
C VAL A 18 6.12 -6.04 -12.07
N GLU A 19 7.37 -6.50 -11.86
CA GLU A 19 7.71 -7.90 -11.56
C GLU A 19 7.11 -8.39 -10.23
N CYS A 20 6.83 -7.48 -9.30
CA CYS A 20 6.21 -7.85 -8.03
C CYS A 20 4.74 -8.25 -8.21
N SER A 21 4.28 -9.15 -7.33
CA SER A 21 2.86 -9.49 -7.26
C SER A 21 2.00 -8.25 -6.99
N ILE A 22 0.77 -8.22 -7.49
CA ILE A 22 -0.19 -7.14 -7.23
C ILE A 22 -0.32 -6.81 -5.73
N PRO A 23 -0.46 -7.78 -4.79
CA PRO A 23 -0.54 -7.44 -3.37
C PRO A 23 0.75 -6.80 -2.83
N ALA A 24 1.94 -7.15 -3.35
CA ALA A 24 3.19 -6.50 -2.97
C ALA A 24 3.24 -5.04 -3.46
N ARG A 25 2.75 -4.76 -4.67
CA ARG A 25 2.62 -3.38 -5.19
C ARG A 25 1.67 -2.54 -4.34
N LEU A 26 0.50 -3.10 -3.99
CA LEU A 26 -0.47 -2.44 -3.12
C LEU A 26 0.08 -2.19 -1.72
N LEU A 27 0.87 -3.12 -1.19
CA LEU A 27 1.58 -2.93 0.08
C LEU A 27 2.49 -1.71 -0.02
N PHE A 28 3.31 -1.62 -1.07
CA PHE A 28 4.22 -0.49 -1.28
C PHE A 28 3.52 0.86 -1.27
N ILE A 29 2.40 0.97 -1.98
CA ILE A 29 1.56 2.18 -2.01
C ILE A 29 0.97 2.46 -0.60
N GLY A 30 0.49 1.41 0.08
CA GLY A 30 -0.01 1.52 1.45
C GLY A 30 1.02 2.07 2.43
N LEU A 31 2.28 1.62 2.33
CA LEU A 31 3.37 2.11 3.20
C LEU A 31 3.56 3.63 3.06
N PHE A 32 3.56 4.16 1.84
CA PHE A 32 3.70 5.60 1.60
C PHE A 32 2.49 6.41 2.10
N ASN A 33 1.28 5.87 1.96
CA ASN A 33 0.06 6.56 2.36
C ASN A 33 -0.12 6.64 3.88
N PHE A 34 0.18 5.55 4.60
CA PHE A 34 -0.13 5.43 6.02
C PHE A 34 1.05 5.71 6.96
N ALA A 35 2.26 5.91 6.42
CA ALA A 35 3.41 6.27 7.23
C ALA A 35 3.23 7.68 7.84
N ASN A 36 3.68 7.83 9.08
CA ASN A 36 3.73 9.13 9.74
C ASN A 36 4.83 10.03 9.12
N ASP A 37 4.96 11.27 9.60
CA ASP A 37 5.92 12.22 9.02
C ASP A 37 7.39 11.80 9.18
N MET A 38 7.67 10.89 10.12
CA MET A 38 8.99 10.26 10.30
C MET A 38 9.21 9.03 9.39
N GLY A 39 8.22 8.66 8.59
CA GLY A 39 8.25 7.43 7.77
C GLY A 39 8.00 6.15 8.55
N CYS A 40 7.48 6.25 9.78
CA CYS A 40 7.20 5.09 10.61
C CYS A 40 5.74 4.64 10.47
N LEU A 41 5.54 3.34 10.61
CA LEU A 41 4.24 2.70 10.66
C LEU A 41 4.09 1.96 11.98
N GLU A 42 2.85 1.77 12.41
CA GLU A 42 2.60 0.93 13.56
C GLU A 42 3.04 -0.52 13.27
N ARG A 43 3.75 -1.13 14.22
CA ARG A 43 4.36 -2.45 14.07
C ARG A 43 3.34 -3.58 14.19
N SER A 44 2.32 -3.56 13.34
CA SER A 44 1.24 -4.54 13.29
C SER A 44 1.09 -5.08 11.86
N PRO A 45 1.59 -6.31 11.60
CA PRO A 45 1.44 -6.95 10.28
C PRO A 45 -0.02 -7.12 9.86
N LYS A 46 -0.92 -7.36 10.82
CA LYS A 46 -2.37 -7.44 10.58
C LYS A 46 -2.92 -6.12 10.07
N ARG A 47 -2.52 -5.00 10.69
CA ARG A 47 -2.97 -3.66 10.31
C ARG A 47 -2.48 -3.26 8.92
N LEU A 48 -1.21 -3.54 8.62
CA LEU A 48 -0.64 -3.34 7.29
C LEU A 48 -1.40 -4.14 6.22
N LYS A 49 -1.65 -5.43 6.49
CA LYS A 49 -2.43 -6.28 5.59
C LYS A 49 -3.85 -5.73 5.37
N MET A 50 -4.53 -5.25 6.40
CA MET A 50 -5.87 -4.65 6.25
C MET A 50 -5.85 -3.38 5.39
N GLN A 51 -4.81 -2.56 5.52
CA GLN A 51 -4.65 -1.31 4.78
C GLN A 51 -4.30 -1.51 3.30
N SER A 52 -3.59 -2.59 2.96
CA SER A 52 -3.15 -2.88 1.59
C SER A 52 -3.92 -4.01 0.91
N SER A 53 -4.79 -4.72 1.62
CA SER A 53 -5.64 -5.76 1.05
C SER A 53 -6.84 -5.12 0.38
N LEU A 54 -7.05 -5.44 -0.89
CA LEU A 54 -8.39 -5.33 -1.47
C LEU A 54 -9.29 -6.23 -0.63
N ARG A 55 -10.21 -5.64 0.13
CA ARG A 55 -11.28 -6.39 0.77
C ARG A 55 -12.03 -7.02 -0.39
N THR A 56 -11.86 -8.32 -0.63
CA THR A 56 -12.89 -9.10 -1.30
C THR A 56 -14.09 -9.00 -0.39
N ARG A 57 -14.92 -7.96 -0.61
CA ARG A 57 -16.29 -7.98 -0.11
C ARG A 57 -16.89 -9.18 -0.84
N SER A 58 -16.81 -10.34 -0.22
CA SER A 58 -17.80 -11.37 -0.44
C SER A 58 -19.13 -10.68 -0.14
N ILE A 59 -19.81 -10.26 -1.20
CA ILE A 59 -21.22 -9.92 -1.21
C ILE A 59 -21.99 -11.20 -0.90
N ALA A 60 -21.87 -11.67 0.33
CA ALA A 60 -22.67 -12.75 0.88
C ALA A 60 -23.29 -12.20 2.16
N ASN A 61 -24.61 -12.15 2.14
CA ASN A 61 -25.54 -11.74 3.20
C ASN A 61 -25.77 -10.22 3.32
N HIS A 62 -26.66 -9.70 2.47
CA HIS A 62 -28.05 -9.49 2.90
C HIS A 62 -29.01 -9.47 1.72
#